data_AF-A0A5J4KS77-F1
#
_entry.id   AF-A0A5J4KS77-F1
#
_cell.length_a   1.000
_cell.length_b   1.000
_cell.length_c   1.000
_cell.angle_alpha   90.00
_cell.angle_beta   90.00
_cell.angle_gamma   90.00
#
_symmetry.space_group_name_H-M   'P 1'
#
loop_
_entity.id
_entity.type
_entity.pdbx_description
1 polymer ?
#
loop_
_entity_poly.entity_id
_entity_poly.type
_entity_poly.pdbx_seq_one_letter_code
_entity_poly.pdbx_strand_id
1 'polypeptide(L)'
;MEDEQDHGYKGLYGGLGARDIHARKGLKKSQKILDYMGGTELAANLFRITQTDESIKRKGIKEKQQANNEHHRMGHQVRGFMIQESGTVPEDLPTPNKSIQQLQREERKRLENGQSSPSLFDGLES
;
A
#
# COMPACT_ATOMS: atom_id res chain seq x y z
N MET A 1 -6.31 4.17 -16.12
CA MET A 1 -6.03 3.28 -14.97
C MET A 1 -4.55 3.11 -14.67
N GLU A 2 -3.71 2.56 -15.55
CA GLU A 2 -2.28 2.32 -15.20
C GLU A 2 -1.48 3.61 -14.95
N ASP A 3 -1.71 4.66 -15.76
CA ASP A 3 -1.09 5.99 -15.56
C ASP A 3 -1.54 6.69 -14.26
N GLU A 4 -2.81 6.54 -13.88
CA GLU A 4 -3.40 7.17 -12.69
C GLU A 4 -2.82 6.58 -11.41
N GLN A 5 -2.61 5.26 -11.40
CA GLN A 5 -1.97 4.56 -10.30
C GLN A 5 -0.52 5.00 -10.12
N ASP A 6 0.23 5.23 -11.20
CA ASP A 6 1.61 5.73 -11.13
C ASP A 6 1.68 7.15 -10.55
N HIS A 7 0.75 8.04 -10.91
CA HIS A 7 0.68 9.39 -10.32
C HIS A 7 0.33 9.35 -8.84
N GLY A 8 -0.58 8.46 -8.45
CA GLY A 8 -0.90 8.26 -7.04
C GLY A 8 0.26 7.67 -6.24
N TYR A 9 1.06 6.78 -6.84
CA TYR A 9 2.33 6.31 -6.24
C TYR A 9 3.29 7.47 -6.05
N LYS A 10 3.51 8.30 -7.08
CA LYS A 10 4.38 9.47 -6.98
C LYS A 10 3.95 10.44 -5.88
N GLY A 11 2.65 10.65 -5.71
CA GLY A 11 2.14 11.44 -4.58
C GLY A 11 2.49 10.82 -3.22
N LEU A 12 2.21 9.52 -3.06
CA LEU A 12 2.37 8.83 -1.77
C LEU A 12 3.84 8.55 -1.40
N TYR A 13 4.69 8.24 -2.36
CA TYR A 13 6.08 7.80 -2.14
C TYR A 13 7.10 8.88 -2.53
N GLY A 14 6.75 10.16 -2.37
CA GLY A 14 7.72 11.26 -2.53
C GLY A 14 8.31 11.39 -3.94
N GLY A 15 7.53 11.11 -4.97
CA GLY A 15 7.93 11.19 -6.38
C GLY A 15 8.36 9.85 -6.99
N LEU A 16 8.41 8.78 -6.21
CA LEU A 16 8.75 7.44 -6.69
C LEU A 16 7.58 6.81 -7.46
N GLY A 17 7.85 6.30 -8.66
CA GLY A 17 6.89 5.50 -9.42
C GLY A 17 6.92 4.03 -9.01
N ALA A 18 6.05 3.22 -9.62
CA ALA A 18 5.96 1.79 -9.28
C ALA A 18 7.30 1.04 -9.45
N ARG A 19 8.08 1.38 -10.48
CA ARG A 19 9.40 0.75 -10.74
C ARG A 19 10.42 1.09 -9.66
N ASP A 20 10.45 2.34 -9.20
CA ASP A 20 11.39 2.79 -8.18
C ASP A 20 11.05 2.18 -6.83
N ILE A 21 9.75 2.09 -6.51
CA ILE A 21 9.25 1.40 -5.29
C ILE A 21 9.66 -0.08 -5.32
N HIS A 22 9.46 -0.76 -6.46
CA HIS A 22 9.84 -2.16 -6.63
C HIS A 22 11.34 -2.38 -6.37
N ALA A 23 12.19 -1.52 -6.94
CA ALA A 23 13.64 -1.55 -6.75
C ALA A 23 14.06 -1.24 -5.31
N ARG A 24 13.49 -0.19 -4.71
CA ARG A 24 13.76 0.21 -3.31
C ARG A 24 13.44 -0.91 -2.32
N LYS A 25 12.36 -1.66 -2.60
CA LYS A 25 11.95 -2.82 -1.79
C LYS A 25 12.79 -4.08 -2.04
N GLY A 26 13.72 -4.06 -2.99
CA GLY A 26 14.58 -5.21 -3.30
C GLY A 26 13.84 -6.40 -3.91
N LEU A 27 12.72 -6.15 -4.59
CA LEU A 27 11.88 -7.22 -5.12
C LEU A 27 12.47 -7.84 -6.39
N LYS A 28 12.32 -9.15 -6.54
CA LYS A 28 12.62 -9.88 -7.77
C LYS A 28 11.63 -9.49 -8.86
N LYS A 29 12.03 -9.56 -10.13
CA LYS A 29 11.18 -9.21 -11.29
C LYS A 29 9.81 -9.91 -11.30
N SER A 30 9.73 -11.13 -10.78
CA SER A 30 8.47 -11.90 -10.70
C SER A 30 7.61 -11.58 -9.49
N GLN A 31 8.12 -10.85 -8.50
CA GLN A 31 7.38 -10.46 -7.30
C GLN A 31 6.55 -9.20 -7.60
N LYS A 32 5.29 -9.22 -7.17
CA LYS A 32 4.38 -8.06 -7.26
C LYS A 32 4.55 -7.20 -6.01
N ILE A 33 4.57 -5.87 -6.18
CA ILE A 33 4.81 -4.94 -5.06
C ILE A 33 3.77 -5.14 -3.95
N LEU A 34 2.48 -5.14 -4.29
CA LEU A 34 1.36 -5.26 -3.33
C LEU A 34 1.39 -6.57 -2.52
N ASP A 35 1.97 -7.63 -3.08
CA ASP A 35 2.07 -8.91 -2.38
C ASP A 35 3.12 -8.88 -1.25
N TYR A 36 4.03 -7.89 -1.28
CA TYR A 36 5.13 -7.68 -0.33
C TYR A 36 5.04 -6.29 0.31
N MET A 37 3.84 -5.86 0.67
CA MET A 37 3.58 -4.66 1.47
C MET A 37 3.04 -5.06 2.86
N GLY A 38 3.44 -4.31 3.88
CA GLY A 38 2.86 -4.45 5.22
C GLY A 38 1.44 -3.88 5.31
N GLY A 39 0.72 -4.19 6.39
CA GLY A 39 -0.66 -3.75 6.58
C GLY A 39 -0.84 -2.22 6.51
N THR A 40 0.07 -1.46 7.14
CA THR A 40 0.07 0.01 7.11
C THR A 40 0.22 0.55 5.69
N GLU A 41 1.12 -0.03 4.90
CA GLU A 41 1.37 0.40 3.52
C GLU A 41 0.19 0.07 2.60
N LEU A 42 -0.41 -1.12 2.76
CA LEU A 42 -1.62 -1.51 2.05
C LEU A 42 -2.79 -0.60 2.40
N ALA A 43 -2.97 -0.27 3.69
CA ALA A 43 -4.00 0.64 4.15
C ALA A 43 -3.81 2.04 3.55
N ALA A 44 -2.59 2.57 3.54
CA ALA A 44 -2.29 3.86 2.93
C ALA A 44 -2.59 3.88 1.42
N ASN A 45 -2.21 2.82 0.69
CA ASN A 45 -2.52 2.69 -0.74
C ASN A 45 -4.03 2.60 -0.99
N LEU A 46 -4.75 1.79 -0.21
CA LEU A 46 -6.20 1.68 -0.35
C LEU A 46 -6.87 3.02 -0.05
N PHE A 47 -6.48 3.68 1.03
CA PHE A 47 -7.08 4.94 1.46
C PHE A 47 -6.86 6.06 0.43
N ARG A 48 -5.66 6.20 -0.14
CA ARG A 48 -5.46 7.21 -1.20
C ARG A 48 -6.32 6.92 -2.44
N ILE A 49 -6.55 5.66 -2.78
CA ILE A 49 -7.35 5.26 -3.95
C ILE A 49 -8.80 5.65 -3.70
N THR A 50 -9.37 5.23 -2.56
CA THR A 50 -10.78 5.50 -2.24
C THR A 50 -11.05 7.00 -2.10
N GLN A 51 -10.16 7.74 -1.44
CA GLN A 51 -10.30 9.19 -1.29
C GLN A 51 -10.13 9.95 -2.61
N THR A 52 -9.28 9.45 -3.52
CA THR A 52 -9.19 10.04 -4.85
C THR A 52 -10.48 9.84 -5.64
N ASP A 53 -11.02 8.63 -5.64
CA ASP A 53 -12.25 8.31 -6.36
C ASP A 53 -13.44 9.16 -5.85
N GLU A 54 -13.56 9.31 -4.53
CA GLU A 54 -14.55 10.19 -3.90
C GLU A 54 -14.35 11.65 -4.31
N SER A 55 -13.10 12.13 -4.31
CA SER A 55 -12.78 13.51 -4.67
C SER A 55 -13.03 13.81 -6.15
N ILE A 56 -12.66 12.91 -7.07
CA ILE A 56 -12.91 13.03 -8.52
C ILE A 56 -14.42 13.15 -8.77
N LYS A 57 -15.22 12.27 -8.15
CA LYS A 57 -16.68 12.28 -8.26
C LYS A 57 -17.26 13.60 -7.73
N ARG A 58 -16.85 14.01 -6.53
CA ARG A 58 -17.33 15.25 -5.89
C ARG A 58 -17.01 16.51 -6.69
N LYS A 59 -15.82 16.56 -7.31
CA LYS A 59 -15.36 17.70 -8.12
C LYS A 59 -15.86 17.64 -9.57
N GLY A 60 -16.49 16.54 -9.99
CA GLY A 60 -16.93 16.35 -11.37
C GLY A 60 -15.78 16.32 -12.38
N ILE A 61 -14.60 15.85 -11.96
CA ILE A 61 -13.41 15.80 -12.82
C ILE A 61 -13.62 14.77 -13.93
N LYS A 62 -13.47 15.19 -15.18
CA LYS A 62 -13.62 14.35 -16.38
C LYS A 62 -12.35 14.25 -17.22
N GLU A 63 -11.43 15.19 -17.06
CA GLU A 63 -10.19 15.24 -17.81
C GLU A 63 -9.11 14.38 -17.15
N LYS A 64 -8.43 13.56 -17.96
CA LYS A 64 -7.35 12.66 -17.50
C LYS A 64 -6.26 13.40 -16.72
N GLN A 65 -5.83 14.58 -17.21
CA GLN A 65 -4.78 15.35 -16.53
C GLN A 65 -5.22 15.82 -15.14
N GLN A 66 -6.47 16.25 -15.01
CA GLN A 66 -7.03 16.67 -13.72
C GLN A 66 -7.17 15.50 -12.76
N ALA A 67 -7.57 14.32 -13.25
CA ALA A 67 -7.62 13.09 -12.45
C ALA A 67 -6.23 12.69 -11.95
N ASN A 68 -5.21 12.72 -12.82
CA ASN A 68 -3.82 12.47 -12.44
C ASN A 68 -3.32 13.43 -11.35
N ASN A 69 -3.62 14.72 -11.49
CA ASN A 69 -3.27 15.73 -10.48
C ASN A 69 -3.95 15.44 -9.14
N GLU A 70 -5.21 14.98 -9.17
CA GLU A 70 -5.96 14.63 -7.97
C GLU A 70 -5.39 13.38 -7.28
N HIS A 71 -5.01 12.34 -8.04
CA HIS A 71 -4.30 11.16 -7.50
C HIS A 71 -2.99 11.54 -6.81
N HIS A 72 -2.18 12.40 -7.46
CA HIS A 72 -0.93 12.88 -6.87
C HIS A 72 -1.20 13.67 -5.58
N ARG A 73 -2.17 14.58 -5.61
CA ARG A 73 -2.54 15.41 -4.45
C ARG A 73 -3.00 14.55 -3.26
N MET A 74 -3.88 13.58 -3.49
CA MET A 74 -4.33 12.63 -2.45
C MET A 74 -3.17 11.81 -1.89
N GLY A 75 -2.33 11.24 -2.75
CA GLY A 75 -1.15 10.50 -2.31
C GLY A 75 -0.25 11.35 -1.42
N HIS A 76 0.01 12.59 -1.81
CA HIS A 76 0.84 13.52 -1.03
C HIS A 76 0.23 13.84 0.35
N GLN A 77 -1.09 14.01 0.43
CA GLN A 77 -1.77 14.24 1.71
C GLN A 77 -1.68 13.02 2.63
N VAL A 78 -1.87 11.81 2.10
CA VAL A 78 -1.71 10.57 2.88
C VAL A 78 -0.27 10.41 3.36
N ARG A 79 0.72 10.74 2.52
CA ARG A 79 2.13 10.77 2.92
C ARG A 79 2.38 11.74 4.08
N GLY A 80 1.85 12.96 3.98
CA GLY A 80 1.96 13.97 5.03
C GLY A 80 1.36 13.48 6.35
N PHE A 81 0.17 12.89 6.30
CA PHE A 81 -0.49 12.31 7.46
C PHE A 81 0.34 11.21 8.12
N MET A 82 0.93 10.30 7.33
CA MET A 82 1.80 9.25 7.88
C MET A 82 3.02 9.84 8.58
N ILE A 83 3.66 10.87 8.02
CA ILE A 83 4.77 11.55 8.70
C ILE A 83 4.32 12.18 10.02
N GLN A 84 3.17 12.85 10.00
CA GLN A 84 2.64 13.56 11.17
C GLN A 84 2.28 12.60 12.30
N GLU A 85 1.54 11.54 12.00
CA GLU A 85 1.01 10.63 13.03
C GLU A 85 1.97 9.51 13.41
N SER A 86 2.72 8.97 12.44
CA SER A 86 3.58 7.80 12.67
C SER A 86 5.07 8.10 12.58
N GLY A 87 5.47 9.32 12.21
CA GLY A 87 6.88 9.70 12.06
C GLY A 87 7.62 8.97 10.93
N THR A 88 6.91 8.20 10.10
CA THR A 88 7.51 7.37 9.05
C THR A 88 6.93 7.70 7.68
N VAL A 89 7.74 7.50 6.65
CA VAL A 89 7.36 7.69 5.26
C VAL A 89 7.05 6.34 4.61
N PRO A 90 6.12 6.28 3.63
CA PRO A 90 5.76 5.03 2.97
C PRO A 90 6.95 4.28 2.36
N GLU A 91 7.91 5.01 1.79
CA GLU A 91 9.11 4.46 1.17
C GLU A 91 10.10 3.81 2.14
N ASP A 92 9.96 4.05 3.45
CA ASP A 92 10.80 3.46 4.50
C ASP A 92 10.09 2.36 5.29
N LEU A 93 8.83 2.06 4.96
CA LEU A 93 8.12 0.93 5.56
C LEU A 93 8.80 -0.40 5.18
N PRO A 94 8.87 -1.35 6.13
CA PRO A 94 9.57 -2.61 5.93
C PRO A 94 8.92 -3.45 4.83
N THR A 95 9.74 -4.10 4.02
CA THR A 95 9.31 -5.11 3.06
C THR A 95 9.20 -6.46 3.76
N PRO A 96 8.01 -7.09 3.81
CA PRO A 96 7.87 -8.45 4.34
C PRO A 96 8.74 -9.46 3.59
N ASN A 97 9.32 -10.42 4.30
CA ASN A 97 10.12 -11.49 3.69
C ASN A 97 9.28 -12.53 2.94
N LYS A 98 7.99 -12.63 3.27
CA LYS A 98 7.02 -13.54 2.66
C LYS A 98 5.91 -12.75 2.00
N SER A 99 5.43 -13.22 0.86
CA SER A 99 4.25 -12.64 0.25
C SER A 99 2.98 -12.94 1.02
N ILE A 100 1.95 -12.10 0.87
CA ILE A 100 0.62 -12.39 1.41
C ILE A 100 0.09 -13.75 0.95
N GLN A 101 0.39 -14.16 -0.28
CA GLN A 101 0.00 -15.47 -0.80
C GLN A 101 0.73 -16.62 -0.12
N GLN A 102 2.01 -16.45 0.24
CA GLN A 102 2.75 -17.43 1.02
C GLN A 102 2.13 -17.55 2.42
N LEU A 103 1.85 -16.42 3.07
CA LEU A 103 1.20 -16.39 4.39
C LEU A 103 -0.18 -17.08 4.34
N GLN A 104 -1.01 -16.80 3.33
CA GLN A 104 -2.31 -17.46 3.15
C GLN A 104 -2.21 -18.97 2.96
N ARG A 105 -1.18 -19.45 2.24
CA ARG A 105 -0.95 -20.90 2.06
C ARG A 105 -0.48 -21.57 3.34
N GLU A 106 0.40 -20.92 4.10
CA GLU A 106 0.86 -21.41 5.40
C GLU A 106 -0.30 -21.47 6.39
N GLU A 107 -1.13 -20.42 6.43
CA GLU A 107 -2.33 -20.36 7.26
C GLU A 107 -3.32 -21.48 6.93
N ARG A 108 -3.60 -21.68 5.63
CA ARG A 108 -4.50 -22.75 5.18
C ARG A 108 -4.01 -24.12 5.65
N LYS A 109 -2.72 -24.41 5.47
CA LYS A 109 -2.11 -25.68 5.90
C LYS A 109 -2.19 -25.86 7.42
N ARG A 110 -1.99 -24.78 8.18
CA ARG A 110 -2.10 -24.81 9.64
C ARG A 110 -3.52 -25.22 10.08
N LEU A 111 -4.53 -24.60 9.48
CA LEU A 111 -5.94 -24.91 9.75
C LEU A 111 -6.31 -26.35 9.32
N GLU A 112 -5.82 -26.80 8.17
CA GLU A 112 -6.00 -28.20 7.70
C GLU A 112 -5.37 -29.22 8.66
N ASN A 113 -4.27 -28.86 9.32
CA ASN A 113 -3.61 -29.69 10.33
C ASN A 113 -4.27 -29.61 11.73
N GLY A 114 -5.43 -28.97 11.86
CA GLY A 114 -6.18 -28.88 13.11
C GLY A 114 -5.59 -27.93 14.17
N GLN A 115 -4.63 -27.09 13.78
CA GLN A 115 -4.06 -26.08 14.68
C GLN A 115 -5.02 -24.88 14.73
N SER A 116 -5.42 -24.47 15.94
CA SER A 116 -6.29 -23.33 16.16
C SER A 116 -5.63 -22.02 15.72
N SER A 117 -6.45 -21.04 15.32
CA SER A 117 -5.97 -19.69 15.06
C SER A 117 -5.28 -19.12 16.31
N PRO A 118 -4.13 -18.44 16.15
CA PRO A 118 -3.46 -17.75 17.24
C PRO A 118 -4.41 -16.70 17.80
N SER A 119 -4.35 -16.52 19.12
CA SER A 119 -5.12 -15.51 19.79
C SER A 119 -4.75 -14.14 19.24
N LEU A 120 -5.73 -13.25 19.14
CA LEU A 120 -5.49 -11.84 18.82
C LEU A 120 -4.51 -11.19 19.81
N PHE A 121 -4.37 -11.77 21.01
CA PHE A 121 -3.55 -11.27 22.10
C PHE A 121 -2.17 -11.91 22.21
N ASP A 122 -1.84 -12.95 21.42
CA ASP A 122 -0.56 -13.68 21.55
C ASP A 122 0.68 -12.81 21.27
N GLY A 123 0.51 -11.61 20.69
CA GLY A 123 1.59 -10.66 20.38
C GLY A 123 1.64 -9.40 21.26
N LEU A 124 0.82 -9.31 22.32
CA LEU A 124 0.74 -8.12 23.19
C LEU A 124 1.42 -8.29 24.56
N GLU A 125 1.95 -9.48 24.86
CA GLU A 125 2.61 -9.77 26.15
C GLU A 125 4.14 -9.56 26.16
N SER A 126 4.69 -8.75 25.25
CA SER A 126 6.14 -8.48 25.18
C SER A 126 6.48 -7.01 25.41
#